data_AF-A0A9X0TSA5-F1
#
_entry.id   AF-A0A9X0TSA5-F1
#
_cell.length_a   1.000
_cell.length_b   1.000
_cell.length_c   1.000
_cell.angle_alpha   90.00
_cell.angle_beta   90.00
_cell.angle_gamma   90.00
#
_symmetry.space_group_name_H-M   'P 1'
#
loop_
_entity.id
_entity.type
_entity.pdbx_description
1 polymer ?
#
loop_
_entity_poly.entity_id
_entity_poly.type
_entity_poly.pdbx_seq_one_letter_code
_entity_poly.pdbx_strand_id
1 'polypeptide(L)' 'MTLEDYIHEHTTVTAFAAMLGKSRAQVHRYMRGENLSKSVIEEICRATGGAVEPKSFFNTTSESAV' A
#
# COMPACT_ATOMS: atom_id res chain seq x y z
N MET A 1 -5.52 8.75 2.23
CA MET A 1 -4.18 8.41 2.74
C MET A 1 -3.50 7.47 1.77
N THR A 2 -2.17 7.48 1.73
CA THR A 2 -1.38 6.46 1.01
C THR A 2 -1.23 5.20 1.87
N LEU A 3 -0.74 4.11 1.28
CA LEU A 3 -0.38 2.92 2.05
C LEU A 3 0.78 3.20 3.02
N GLU A 4 1.70 4.09 2.63
CA GLU A 4 2.82 4.48 3.49
C GLU A 4 2.34 5.19 4.75
N ASP A 5 1.44 6.18 4.61
CA ASP A 5 0.85 6.89 5.74
C ASP A 5 0.15 5.91 6.70
N TYR A 6 -0.68 5.01 6.16
CA TYR A 6 -1.40 4.03 6.97
C TYR A 6 -0.44 3.15 7.78
N ILE A 7 0.64 2.68 7.15
CA ILE A 7 1.61 1.82 7.83
C ILE A 7 2.33 2.59 8.93
N HIS A 8 2.69 3.85 8.72
CA HIS A 8 3.34 4.67 9.73
C HIS A 8 2.42 5.04 10.90
N GLU A 9 1.14 5.30 10.64
CA GLU A 9 0.19 5.74 11.67
C GLU A 9 -0.40 4.60 12.50
N HIS A 10 -0.62 3.42 11.90
CA HIS A 10 -1.41 2.36 12.52
C HIS A 10 -0.65 1.07 12.82
N THR A 11 0.53 0.86 12.22
CA THR A 11 1.23 -0.43 12.34
C THR A 11 2.73 -0.30 12.07
N THR A 12 3.37 -1.38 11.62
CA THR A 12 4.74 -1.39 11.11
C THR A 12 4.79 -2.22 9.83
N VAL A 13 5.78 -1.98 8.97
CA VAL A 13 6.00 -2.79 7.75
C VAL A 13 6.09 -4.28 8.07
N THR A 14 6.74 -4.66 9.18
CA THR A 14 6.88 -6.06 9.59
C THR A 14 5.54 -6.68 9.96
N ALA A 15 4.74 -5.99 10.78
CA ALA A 15 3.42 -6.49 11.20
C ALA A 15 2.44 -6.54 10.02
N PHE A 16 2.45 -5.51 9.16
CA PHE A 16 1.61 -5.46 7.98
C PHE A 16 1.98 -6.56 6.96
N ALA A 17 3.28 -6.81 6.76
CA ALA A 17 3.76 -7.89 5.91
C ALA A 17 3.30 -9.27 6.43
N ALA A 18 3.38 -9.51 7.74
CA ALA A 18 2.89 -10.73 8.36
C ALA A 18 1.38 -10.90 8.17
N MET A 19 0.61 -9.82 8.32
CA MET A 19 -0.85 -9.83 8.11
C MET A 19 -1.24 -10.20 6.67
N LEU A 20 -0.49 -9.73 5.67
CA LEU A 20 -0.72 -10.06 4.25
C LEU A 20 -0.07 -11.39 3.80
N GLY A 21 0.67 -12.07 4.69
CA GLY A 21 1.49 -13.22 4.32
C GLY A 21 2.54 -12.91 3.25
N LYS A 22 3.09 -11.68 3.26
CA LYS A 22 4.09 -11.19 2.29
C LYS A 22 5.42 -10.88 2.98
N SER A 23 6.47 -10.70 2.20
CA SER A 23 7.75 -10.20 2.70
C SER A 23 7.73 -8.68 2.93
N ARG A 24 8.57 -8.18 3.85
CA ARG A 24 8.78 -6.73 4.04
C ARG A 24 9.18 -6.02 2.75
N ALA A 25 10.03 -6.66 1.93
CA ALA A 25 10.46 -6.12 0.65
C ALA A 25 9.29 -5.94 -0.34
N GLN A 26 8.32 -6.87 -0.35
CA GLN A 26 7.11 -6.71 -1.16
C GLN A 26 6.26 -5.55 -0.67
N VAL A 27 6.07 -5.40 0.64
CA VAL A 27 5.31 -4.27 1.21
C VAL A 27 5.95 -2.92 0.84
N HIS A 28 7.28 -2.80 0.93
CA HIS A 28 7.97 -1.60 0.46
C HIS A 28 7.75 -1.30 -1.03
N ARG A 29 7.66 -2.32 -1.89
CA ARG A 29 7.31 -2.13 -3.31
C ARG A 29 5.87 -1.61 -3.46
N TYR A 30 4.92 -2.18 -2.70
CA TYR A 30 3.53 -1.74 -2.72
C TYR A 30 3.37 -0.28 -2.28
N MET A 31 4.13 0.16 -1.28
CA MET A 31 4.15 1.57 -0.84
C MET A 31 4.60 2.51 -1.96
N ARG A 32 5.50 2.05 -2.84
CA ARG A 32 5.97 2.81 -4.01
C ARG A 32 5.10 2.67 -5.27
N GLY A 33 3.96 1.96 -5.19
CA GLY A 33 3.12 1.70 -6.35
C GLY A 33 3.61 0.57 -7.26
N GLU A 34 4.65 -0.17 -6.88
CA GLU A 34 5.25 -1.24 -7.69
C GLU A 34 4.58 -2.61 -7.46
N ASN A 35 4.53 -3.46 -8.49
CA ASN A 35 4.02 -4.84 -8.43
C ASN A 35 2.58 -4.95 -7.87
N LEU A 36 1.75 -3.94 -8.13
CA LEU A 36 0.35 -3.90 -7.71
C LEU A 36 -0.56 -4.51 -8.78
N SER A 37 -0.90 -5.78 -8.61
CA SER A 37 -2.00 -6.39 -9.36
C SER A 37 -3.34 -6.01 -8.73
N LYS A 38 -4.44 -6.15 -9.48
CA LYS A 38 -5.81 -5.93 -8.97
C LYS A 38 -6.07 -6.72 -7.68
N SER A 39 -5.64 -7.99 -7.63
CA SER A 39 -5.80 -8.83 -6.44
C SER A 39 -5.01 -8.30 -5.23
N VAL A 40 -3.81 -7.78 -5.44
CA VAL A 40 -2.98 -7.21 -4.36
C VAL A 40 -3.63 -5.94 -3.82
N ILE A 41 -4.13 -5.07 -4.70
CA ILE A 41 -4.84 -3.85 -4.30
C ILE A 41 -6.08 -4.20 -3.47
N GLU A 42 -6.90 -5.15 -3.92
CA GLU A 42 -8.09 -5.60 -3.16
C GLU A 42 -7.72 -6.23 -1.81
N GLU A 43 -6.61 -6.98 -1.74
CA GLU A 43 -6.08 -7.54 -0.49
C GLU A 43 -5.69 -6.44 0.49
N ILE A 44 -4.95 -5.42 0.02
CA ILE A 44 -4.54 -4.27 0.85
C ILE A 44 -5.76 -3.45 1.29
N CYS A 45 -6.71 -3.18 0.40
CA CYS A 45 -7.93 -2.44 0.74
C CYS A 45 -8.73 -3.17 1.83
N ARG A 46 -8.84 -4.50 1.75
CA ARG A 46 -9.48 -5.32 2.80
C ARG A 46 -8.71 -5.29 4.12
N ALA A 47 -7.39 -5.46 4.07
CA ALA A 47 -6.53 -5.50 5.25
C ALA A 47 -6.46 -4.17 6.00
N THR A 48 -6.69 -3.06 5.30
CA THR A 48 -6.75 -1.70 5.87
C THR A 48 -8.17 -1.28 6.27
N GLY A 49 -9.17 -2.16 6.12
CA GLY A 49 -10.57 -1.83 6.41
C GLY A 49 -11.13 -0.71 5.53
N GLY A 50 -10.59 -0.53 4.32
CA GLY A 50 -10.95 0.55 3.41
C GLY A 50 -10.26 1.89 3.69
N ALA A 51 -9.38 1.99 4.69
CA ALA A 51 -8.62 3.20 4.95
C ALA A 51 -7.70 3.58 3.77
N VAL A 52 -7.12 2.57 3.11
CA VAL A 52 -6.42 2.72 1.83
C VAL A 52 -7.34 2.27 0.71
N GLU A 53 -7.77 3.20 -0.14
CA GLU A 53 -8.65 2.93 -1.28
C GLU A 53 -7.85 2.63 -2.56
N PRO A 54 -8.43 1.93 -3.56
CA PRO A 54 -7.73 1.62 -4.81
C PRO A 54 -7.13 2.85 -5.51
N LYS A 55 -7.82 3.99 -5.46
CA LYS A 55 -7.37 5.25 -6.07
C LYS A 55 -6.06 5.78 -5.47
N SER A 56 -5.77 5.44 -4.20
CA SER A 56 -4.56 5.88 -3.51
C SER A 56 -3.28 5.31 -4.13
N PHE A 57 -3.36 4.21 -4.89
CA PHE A 57 -2.20 3.60 -5.55
C PHE A 57 -1.89 4.19 -6.93
N PHE A 58 -2.86 4.87 -7.55
CA PHE A 58 -2.73 5.41 -8.91
C PHE A 58 -2.59 6.93 -8.95
N ASN A 59 -2.72 7.60 -7.80
CA ASN A 59 -2.67 9.06 -7.72
C ASN A 59 -1.24 9.62 -7.66
N THR A 60 -0.21 8.77 -7.81
CA THR A 60 1.21 9.16 -7.79
C THR A 60 1.70 9.72 -9.14
N THR A 61 0.79 10.22 -9.98
CA THR A 61 1.13 10.79 -11.29
C THR A 61 0.32 12.06 -11.56
N SER A 62 0.63 13.13 -10.84
CA SER A 62 0.33 14.51 -11.27
C SER A 62 1.17 15.53 -10.48
N GLU A 63 2.48 15.32 -10.32
CA GLU A 63 3.39 16.38 -9.87
C GLU A 63 4.84 16.07 -10.25
N SER A 64 5.10 16.08 -11.56
CA SER A 64 6.44 16.31 -12.12
C SER A 64 6.25 16.96 -13.49
N ALA A 65 5.71 18.18 -13.45
CA ALA A 65 5.88 19.17 -14.49
C ALA A 65 6.85 20.21 -13.95
N VAL A 66 8.15 19.99 -14.18
CA VAL A 66 9.20 21.01 -14.16
C VAL A 66 10.17 20.74 -15.29
#